data_AF-A0A954M8R7-F1
#
_entry.id   AF-A0A954M8R7-F1
#
_cell.length_a   1.000
_cell.length_b   1.000
_cell.length_c   1.000
_cell.angle_alpha   90.00
_cell.angle_beta   90.00
_cell.angle_gamma   90.00
#
_symmetry.space_group_name_H-M   'P 1'
#
loop_
_entity.id
_entity.type
_entity.pdbx_description
1 polymer ?
#
loop_
_entity_poly.entity_id
_entity_poly.type
_entity_poly.pdbx_seq_one_letter_code
_entity_poly.pdbx_strand_id
1 'polypeptide(L)'
;HIARLQQDPDKAAVLLNSLAGLSAPAEYLHRVAAEHARLELSQQQYDAALTRLRKETNPSPEQRAVLVQILCTAAAIAGSRQQPQLQADLLEQAQQELALIPGHWHRWAQRQSQVAEMQWKYGAALAELVLAGQASYQQGDLSRAIQQFSEATRLAHELQRPDDAVEFALTRGSIQLQSGNAAAAATSFRQLVEAYPDHARTGEANLLLCYALATKLGQQPTASLQRE
;
A
#
# COMPACT_ATOMS: atom_id res chain seq x y z
N HIS A 1 12.50 24.70 11.40
CA HIS A 1 11.44 23.96 12.15
C HIS A 1 10.12 24.32 11.47
N ILE A 2 9.41 23.35 10.87
CA ILE A 2 8.38 23.62 9.86
C ILE A 2 7.05 24.03 10.54
N ALA A 3 6.66 25.30 10.40
CA ALA A 3 5.44 25.89 10.99
C ALA A 3 4.14 25.17 10.61
N ARG A 4 4.08 24.49 9.46
CA ARG A 4 2.95 23.63 9.05
C ARG A 4 2.60 22.55 10.08
N LEU A 5 3.62 21.97 10.74
CA LEU A 5 3.41 20.94 11.77
C LEU A 5 2.90 21.52 13.10
N GLN A 6 2.92 22.84 13.26
CA GLN A 6 2.39 23.57 14.41
C GLN A 6 0.92 24.02 14.18
N GLN A 7 0.27 23.54 13.12
CA GLN A 7 -1.12 23.83 12.77
C GLN A 7 -1.45 25.31 12.54
N ASP A 8 -0.46 26.13 12.19
CA ASP A 8 -0.66 27.53 11.82
C ASP A 8 -0.35 27.73 10.31
N PRO A 9 -1.33 27.47 9.43
CA PRO A 9 -1.13 27.51 7.99
C PRO A 9 -0.83 28.93 7.48
N ASP A 10 -1.40 29.96 8.12
CA ASP A 10 -1.22 31.35 7.72
C ASP A 10 0.20 31.83 8.03
N LYS A 11 0.71 31.52 9.24
CA LYS A 11 2.11 31.81 9.57
C LYS A 11 3.06 31.03 8.67
N ALA A 12 2.75 29.78 8.34
CA ALA A 12 3.55 28.99 7.41
C ALA A 12 3.61 29.63 6.01
N ALA A 13 2.47 30.08 5.49
CA ALA A 13 2.40 30.76 4.20
C ALA A 13 3.22 32.05 4.17
N VAL A 14 3.10 32.90 5.20
CA VAL A 14 3.88 34.15 5.33
C VAL A 14 5.38 33.88 5.36
N LEU A 15 5.81 32.90 6.16
CA LEU A 15 7.22 32.53 6.26
C LEU A 15 7.75 31.98 4.93
N LEU A 16 7.02 31.08 4.28
CA LEU A 16 7.45 30.50 3.00
C LEU A 16 7.49 31.56 1.87
N ASN A 17 6.55 32.51 1.85
CA ASN A 17 6.57 33.62 0.89
C ASN A 17 7.76 34.55 1.12
N SER A 18 8.10 34.84 2.39
CA SER A 18 9.27 35.65 2.72
C SER A 18 10.59 34.99 2.29
N LEU A 19 10.69 33.66 2.42
CA LEU A 19 11.88 32.90 2.04
C LEU A 19 12.02 32.75 0.51
N ALA A 20 10.91 32.67 -0.21
CA ALA A 20 10.91 32.61 -1.68
C ALA A 20 11.37 33.93 -2.32
N GLY A 21 11.21 35.06 -1.64
CA GLY A 21 11.66 36.39 -2.11
C GLY A 21 13.15 36.68 -1.85
N LEU A 22 13.87 35.80 -1.15
CA LEU A 22 15.29 35.96 -0.88
C LEU A 22 16.13 35.39 -2.03
N SER A 23 17.24 36.05 -2.34
CA SER A 23 18.29 35.46 -3.20
C SER A 23 18.98 34.33 -2.43
N ALA A 24 18.47 33.11 -2.59
CA ALA A 24 18.96 31.92 -1.92
C ALA A 24 19.51 30.91 -2.96
N PRO A 25 20.43 30.02 -2.56
CA PRO A 25 20.86 28.93 -3.43
C PRO A 25 19.67 28.06 -3.87
N ALA A 26 19.74 27.52 -5.10
CA ALA A 26 18.65 26.76 -5.71
C ALA A 26 18.12 25.61 -4.83
N GLU A 27 18.99 24.93 -4.08
CA GLU A 27 18.60 23.87 -3.14
C GLU A 27 17.59 24.35 -2.09
N TYR A 28 17.77 25.55 -1.53
CA TYR A 28 16.84 26.10 -0.55
C TYR A 28 15.51 26.51 -1.20
N LEU A 29 15.57 27.08 -2.42
CA LEU A 29 14.35 27.43 -3.17
C LEU A 29 13.52 26.19 -3.52
N HIS A 30 14.17 25.09 -3.90
CA HIS A 30 13.49 23.80 -4.15
C HIS A 30 12.77 23.27 -2.91
N ARG A 31 13.41 23.36 -1.74
CA ARG A 31 12.79 22.95 -0.46
C ARG A 31 11.62 23.84 -0.08
N VAL A 32 11.75 25.16 -0.28
CA VAL A 32 10.65 26.11 -0.04
C VAL A 32 9.46 25.83 -0.97
N ALA A 33 9.72 25.55 -2.25
CA ALA A 33 8.68 25.18 -3.20
C ALA A 33 7.98 23.86 -2.83
N ALA A 34 8.73 22.85 -2.40
CA ALA A 34 8.16 21.59 -1.91
C ALA A 34 7.28 21.78 -0.67
N GLU A 35 7.71 22.61 0.29
CA GLU A 35 6.90 22.92 1.48
C GLU A 35 5.66 23.75 1.16
N HIS A 36 5.73 24.67 0.19
CA HIS A 36 4.55 25.38 -0.33
C HIS A 36 3.52 24.40 -0.90
N ALA A 37 3.96 23.48 -1.75
CA ALA A 37 3.08 22.48 -2.33
C ALA A 37 2.45 21.55 -1.27
N ARG A 38 3.19 21.20 -0.20
CA ARG A 38 2.66 20.45 0.95
C ARG A 38 1.63 21.24 1.76
N LEU A 39 1.82 22.56 1.90
CA LEU A 39 0.86 23.43 2.56
C LEU A 39 -0.43 23.53 1.73
N GLU A 40 -0.32 23.78 0.42
CA GLU A 40 -1.44 23.80 -0.52
C GLU A 40 -2.21 22.47 -0.50
N LEU A 41 -1.49 21.33 -0.47
CA LEU A 41 -2.10 20.00 -0.32
C LEU A 41 -2.89 19.86 0.99
N SER A 42 -2.35 20.35 2.11
CA SER A 42 -3.04 20.31 3.40
C SER A 42 -4.29 21.20 3.45
N GLN A 43 -4.36 22.21 2.60
CA GLN A 43 -5.51 23.11 2.42
C GLN A 43 -6.46 22.63 1.32
N GLN A 44 -6.25 21.43 0.75
CA GLN A 44 -7.04 20.87 -0.35
C GLN A 44 -6.97 21.69 -1.66
N GLN A 45 -5.92 22.50 -1.83
CA GLN A 45 -5.68 23.31 -3.03
C GLN A 45 -4.85 22.53 -4.06
N TYR A 46 -5.39 21.41 -4.54
CA TYR A 46 -4.65 20.46 -5.39
C TYR A 46 -4.17 21.06 -6.71
N ASP A 47 -5.03 21.84 -7.39
CA ASP A 47 -4.70 22.46 -8.68
C ASP A 47 -3.57 23.49 -8.56
N ALA A 48 -3.56 24.25 -7.46
CA ALA A 48 -2.50 25.20 -7.15
C ALA A 48 -1.16 24.47 -6.93
N ALA A 49 -1.18 23.40 -6.13
CA ALA A 49 -0.01 22.59 -5.85
C ALA A 49 0.58 21.92 -7.10
N LEU A 50 -0.27 21.34 -7.95
CA LEU A 50 0.14 20.77 -9.24
C LEU A 50 0.74 21.83 -10.15
N THR A 51 0.06 22.97 -10.30
CA THR A 51 0.51 24.06 -11.17
C THR A 51 1.85 24.61 -10.72
N ARG A 52 2.08 24.72 -9.40
CA ARG A 52 3.35 25.17 -8.84
C ARG A 52 4.50 24.25 -9.21
N LEU A 53 4.36 22.95 -8.93
CA LEU A 53 5.45 22.00 -9.16
C LEU A 53 5.70 21.72 -10.65
N ARG A 54 4.67 21.80 -11.50
CA ARG A 54 4.82 21.59 -12.95
C ARG A 54 5.50 22.74 -13.69
N LYS A 55 5.55 23.94 -13.10
CA LYS A 55 6.26 25.10 -13.69
C LYS A 55 7.77 24.98 -13.58
N GLU A 56 8.27 24.09 -12.73
CA GLU A 56 9.71 23.91 -12.51
C GLU A 56 10.34 23.10 -13.64
N THR A 57 11.32 23.67 -14.32
CA THR A 57 12.02 23.02 -15.44
C THR A 57 12.96 21.90 -14.97
N ASN A 58 13.47 21.98 -13.73
CA ASN A 58 14.39 20.99 -13.15
C ASN A 58 14.03 20.69 -11.68
N PRO A 59 12.92 19.96 -11.43
CA PRO A 59 12.47 19.71 -10.08
C PRO A 59 13.42 18.75 -9.35
N SER A 60 13.74 19.11 -8.12
CA SER A 60 14.51 18.26 -7.20
C SER A 60 13.79 16.93 -6.90
N PRO A 61 14.51 15.90 -6.43
CA PRO A 61 13.90 14.64 -5.99
C PRO A 61 12.79 14.82 -4.95
N GLU A 62 12.94 15.81 -4.07
CA GLU A 62 11.91 16.15 -3.08
C GLU A 62 10.64 16.70 -3.72
N GLN A 63 10.77 17.64 -4.66
CA GLN A 63 9.62 18.21 -5.38
C GLN A 63 8.90 17.16 -6.20
N ARG A 64 9.63 16.27 -6.90
CA ARG A 64 9.04 15.14 -7.62
C ARG A 64 8.29 14.20 -6.69
N ALA A 65 8.86 13.91 -5.51
CA ALA A 65 8.17 13.10 -4.51
C ALA A 65 6.86 13.74 -4.05
N VAL A 66 6.85 15.04 -3.76
CA VAL A 66 5.62 15.76 -3.42
C VAL A 66 4.63 15.76 -4.58
N LEU A 67 5.08 15.90 -5.82
CA LEU A 67 4.23 15.78 -7.00
C LEU A 67 3.55 14.40 -7.07
N VAL A 68 4.28 13.30 -6.85
CA VAL A 68 3.72 11.94 -6.76
C VAL A 68 2.62 11.88 -5.69
N GLN A 69 2.87 12.42 -4.49
CA GLN A 69 1.86 12.45 -3.43
C GLN A 69 0.58 13.20 -3.86
N ILE A 70 0.72 14.34 -4.54
CA ILE A 70 -0.41 15.13 -5.01
C ILE A 70 -1.19 14.34 -6.08
N LEU A 71 -0.50 13.72 -7.04
CA LEU A 71 -1.11 12.88 -8.07
C LEU A 71 -1.88 11.70 -7.47
N CYS A 72 -1.30 10.99 -6.50
CA CYS A 72 -1.96 9.91 -5.77
C CYS A 72 -3.22 10.41 -5.02
N THR A 73 -3.16 11.59 -4.41
CA THR A 73 -4.31 12.18 -3.70
C THR A 73 -5.41 12.59 -4.68
N ALA A 74 -5.04 13.22 -5.79
CA ALA A 74 -5.98 13.59 -6.85
C ALA A 74 -6.63 12.34 -7.47
N ALA A 75 -5.88 11.25 -7.65
CA ALA A 75 -6.40 9.98 -8.12
C ALA A 75 -7.44 9.38 -7.16
N ALA A 76 -7.17 9.43 -5.84
CA ALA A 76 -8.14 8.99 -4.84
C ALA A 76 -9.45 9.80 -4.89
N ILE A 77 -9.36 11.12 -5.09
CA ILE A 77 -10.52 12.00 -5.25
C ILE A 77 -11.28 11.66 -6.54
N ALA A 78 -10.57 11.48 -7.67
CA ALA A 78 -11.18 11.07 -8.92
C ALA A 78 -11.93 9.74 -8.78
N GLY A 79 -11.35 8.77 -8.07
CA GLY A 79 -12.00 7.51 -7.74
C GLY A 79 -13.28 7.69 -6.92
N SER A 80 -13.25 8.54 -5.89
CA SER A 80 -14.45 8.85 -5.08
C SER A 80 -15.57 9.51 -5.89
N ARG A 81 -15.21 10.22 -6.97
CA ARG A 81 -16.14 10.87 -7.90
C ARG A 81 -16.55 9.99 -9.09
N GLN A 82 -16.18 8.71 -9.07
CA GLN A 82 -16.47 7.76 -10.15
C GLN A 82 -15.90 8.19 -11.51
N GLN A 83 -14.69 8.75 -11.52
CA GLN A 83 -13.97 9.15 -12.73
C GLN A 83 -12.79 8.19 -12.99
N PRO A 84 -13.05 6.96 -13.46
CA PRO A 84 -12.04 5.89 -13.51
C PRO A 84 -10.90 6.19 -14.49
N GLN A 85 -11.20 6.86 -15.61
CA GLN A 85 -10.19 7.20 -16.61
C GLN A 85 -9.22 8.26 -16.08
N LEU A 86 -9.75 9.34 -15.49
CA LEU A 86 -8.91 10.36 -14.85
C LEU A 86 -8.08 9.76 -13.70
N GLN A 87 -8.67 8.87 -12.90
CA GLN A 87 -7.94 8.17 -11.85
C GLN A 87 -6.77 7.35 -12.40
N ALA A 88 -6.99 6.58 -13.47
CA ALA A 88 -5.94 5.79 -14.11
C ALA A 88 -4.81 6.68 -14.67
N ASP A 89 -5.16 7.75 -15.39
CA ASP A 89 -4.20 8.69 -15.97
C ASP A 89 -3.32 9.36 -14.89
N LEU A 90 -3.91 9.68 -13.73
CA LEU A 90 -3.19 10.29 -12.60
C LEU A 90 -2.24 9.29 -11.93
N LEU A 91 -2.64 8.03 -11.78
CA LEU A 91 -1.78 6.97 -11.24
C LEU A 91 -0.63 6.65 -12.20
N GLU A 92 -0.89 6.61 -13.50
CA GLU A 92 0.16 6.42 -14.50
C GLU A 92 1.20 7.55 -14.44
N GLN A 93 0.75 8.80 -14.39
CA GLN A 93 1.63 9.96 -14.22
C GLN A 93 2.45 9.86 -12.92
N ALA A 94 1.84 9.40 -11.83
CA ALA A 94 2.55 9.22 -10.56
C ALA A 94 3.67 8.17 -10.69
N GLN A 95 3.44 7.08 -11.42
CA GLN A 95 4.44 6.04 -11.66
C GLN A 95 5.59 6.54 -12.56
N GLN A 96 5.27 7.31 -13.61
CA GLN A 96 6.27 7.93 -14.48
C GLN A 96 7.20 8.87 -13.70
N GLU A 97 6.64 9.70 -12.81
CA GLU A 97 7.43 10.58 -11.94
C GLU A 97 8.25 9.80 -10.92
N LEU A 98 7.67 8.75 -10.31
CA LEU A 98 8.35 7.91 -9.31
C LEU A 98 9.65 7.29 -9.84
N ALA A 99 9.65 6.86 -11.11
CA ALA A 99 10.82 6.28 -11.78
C ALA A 99 12.02 7.25 -11.87
N LEU A 100 11.78 8.56 -11.79
CA LEU A 100 12.79 9.61 -11.90
C LEU A 100 13.36 10.03 -10.54
N ILE A 101 12.82 9.50 -9.43
CA ILE A 101 13.22 9.89 -8.08
C ILE A 101 14.31 8.93 -7.58
N PRO A 102 15.50 9.41 -7.21
CA PRO A 102 16.52 8.58 -6.57
C PRO A 102 16.42 8.60 -5.04
N GLY A 103 17.05 7.60 -4.41
CA GLY A 103 17.41 7.62 -2.99
C GLY A 103 16.24 7.52 -2.01
N HIS A 104 16.29 8.28 -0.92
CA HIS A 104 15.30 8.18 0.15
C HIS A 104 13.92 8.74 -0.26
N TRP A 105 13.90 9.76 -1.11
CA TRP A 105 12.67 10.33 -1.67
C TRP A 105 11.91 9.33 -2.52
N HIS A 106 12.62 8.44 -3.23
CA HIS A 106 12.01 7.35 -3.98
C HIS A 106 11.21 6.44 -3.06
N ARG A 107 11.83 5.93 -1.98
CA ARG A 107 11.17 5.02 -1.03
C ARG A 107 9.95 5.66 -0.37
N TRP A 108 10.06 6.95 -0.05
CA TRP A 108 8.94 7.70 0.52
C TRP A 108 7.77 7.82 -0.49
N ALA A 109 8.06 8.21 -1.73
CA ALA A 109 7.06 8.37 -2.78
C ALA A 109 6.45 7.02 -3.20
N GLN A 110 7.27 5.97 -3.29
CA GLN A 110 6.85 4.61 -3.58
C GLN A 110 5.82 4.12 -2.56
N ARG A 111 6.01 4.40 -1.27
CA ARG A 111 5.03 4.06 -0.24
C ARG A 111 3.70 4.77 -0.45
N GLN A 112 3.70 6.04 -0.86
CA GLN A 112 2.46 6.78 -1.16
C GLN A 112 1.74 6.19 -2.38
N SER A 113 2.49 5.88 -3.44
CA SER A 113 1.95 5.22 -4.65
C SER A 113 1.32 3.88 -4.32
N GLN A 114 2.01 3.05 -3.52
CA GLN A 114 1.50 1.75 -3.12
C GLN A 114 0.18 1.86 -2.36
N VAL A 115 0.03 2.85 -1.46
CA VAL A 115 -1.24 3.06 -0.74
C VAL A 115 -2.35 3.43 -1.72
N ALA A 116 -2.10 4.35 -2.65
CA ALA A 116 -3.10 4.78 -3.63
C ALA A 116 -3.51 3.64 -4.59
N GLU A 117 -2.54 2.85 -5.06
CA GLU A 117 -2.77 1.67 -5.90
C GLU A 117 -3.62 0.62 -5.16
N MET A 118 -3.30 0.34 -3.89
CA MET A 118 -4.06 -0.60 -3.08
C MET A 118 -5.49 -0.12 -2.86
N GLN A 119 -5.69 1.17 -2.58
CA GLN A 119 -7.03 1.76 -2.45
C GLN A 119 -7.81 1.73 -3.76
N TRP A 120 -7.14 1.89 -4.90
CA TRP A 120 -7.77 1.78 -6.20
C TRP A 120 -8.18 0.34 -6.52
N LYS A 121 -7.28 -0.63 -6.31
CA LYS A 121 -7.56 -2.05 -6.59
C LYS A 121 -8.60 -2.64 -5.64
N TYR A 122 -8.46 -2.38 -4.34
CA TYR A 122 -9.25 -3.08 -3.31
C TYR A 122 -10.34 -2.20 -2.67
N GLY A 123 -10.32 -0.88 -2.87
CA GLY A 123 -11.13 0.04 -2.07
C GLY A 123 -10.51 0.29 -0.69
N ALA A 124 -10.92 1.37 -0.04
CA ALA A 124 -10.27 1.87 1.17
C ALA A 124 -10.21 0.83 2.32
N ALA A 125 -11.34 0.17 2.62
CA ALA A 125 -11.44 -0.75 3.75
C ALA A 125 -10.58 -2.01 3.57
N LEU A 126 -10.60 -2.64 2.39
CA LEU A 126 -9.76 -3.81 2.12
C LEU A 126 -8.28 -3.42 2.02
N ALA A 127 -7.97 -2.28 1.39
CA ALA A 127 -6.61 -1.79 1.30
C ALA A 127 -5.99 -1.56 2.68
N GLU A 128 -6.75 -1.01 3.64
CA GLU A 128 -6.28 -0.82 5.01
C GLU A 128 -5.86 -2.14 5.67
N LEU A 129 -6.73 -3.16 5.60
CA LEU A 129 -6.46 -4.49 6.17
C LEU A 129 -5.24 -5.14 5.50
N VAL A 130 -5.16 -5.09 4.17
CA VAL A 130 -4.05 -5.69 3.40
C VAL A 130 -2.72 -4.99 3.73
N LEU A 131 -2.70 -3.66 3.75
CA LEU A 131 -1.50 -2.89 4.10
C LEU A 131 -1.06 -3.14 5.54
N ALA A 132 -2.01 -3.21 6.49
CA ALA A 132 -1.72 -3.56 7.87
C ALA A 132 -1.17 -4.98 8.02
N GLY A 133 -1.72 -5.94 7.26
CA GLY A 133 -1.25 -7.32 7.20
C GLY A 133 0.17 -7.43 6.64
N GLN A 134 0.45 -6.75 5.53
CA GLN A 134 1.79 -6.69 4.92
C GLN A 134 2.81 -6.04 5.87
N ALA A 135 2.45 -4.94 6.52
CA ALA A 135 3.33 -4.27 7.47
C ALA A 135 3.66 -5.15 8.67
N SER A 136 2.66 -5.86 9.21
CA SER A 136 2.86 -6.81 10.32
C SER A 136 3.75 -7.97 9.92
N TYR A 137 3.55 -8.52 8.72
CA TYR A 137 4.38 -9.58 8.16
C TYR A 137 5.85 -9.14 7.99
N GLN A 138 6.08 -7.95 7.44
CA GLN A 138 7.43 -7.38 7.29
C GLN A 138 8.13 -7.14 8.64
N GLN A 139 7.36 -6.87 9.70
CA GLN A 139 7.88 -6.70 11.06
C GLN A 139 8.11 -8.04 11.79
N GLY A 140 7.73 -9.17 11.18
CA GLY A 140 7.80 -10.50 11.79
C GLY A 140 6.66 -10.81 12.76
N ASP A 141 5.67 -9.92 12.92
CA ASP A 141 4.45 -10.18 13.68
C ASP A 141 3.47 -11.00 12.84
N LEU A 142 3.79 -12.29 12.70
CA LEU A 142 3.04 -13.24 11.87
C LEU A 142 1.61 -13.43 12.40
N SER A 143 1.41 -13.38 13.72
CA SER A 143 0.09 -13.53 14.34
C SER A 143 -0.83 -12.37 13.94
N ARG A 144 -0.35 -11.13 14.03
CA ARG A 144 -1.13 -9.96 13.59
C ARG A 144 -1.34 -9.97 12.09
N ALA A 145 -0.35 -10.36 11.29
CA ALA A 145 -0.51 -10.48 9.84
C ALA A 145 -1.64 -11.47 9.48
N ILE A 146 -1.65 -12.66 10.10
CA ILE A 146 -2.71 -13.67 9.92
C ILE A 146 -4.09 -13.11 10.27
N GLN A 147 -4.20 -12.34 11.35
CA GLN A 147 -5.46 -11.69 11.74
C GLN A 147 -5.94 -10.70 10.68
N GLN A 148 -5.06 -9.80 10.21
CA GLN A 148 -5.43 -8.80 9.21
C GLN A 148 -5.87 -9.45 7.89
N PHE A 149 -5.15 -10.47 7.40
CA PHE A 149 -5.56 -11.20 6.21
C PHE A 149 -6.83 -12.04 6.41
N SER A 150 -7.12 -12.50 7.64
CA SER A 150 -8.39 -13.17 7.94
C SER A 150 -9.58 -12.21 7.81
N GLU A 151 -9.46 -11.00 8.36
CA GLU A 151 -10.48 -9.96 8.22
C GLU A 151 -10.62 -9.51 6.76
N ALA A 152 -9.50 -9.39 6.03
CA ALA A 152 -9.54 -9.06 4.60
C ALA A 152 -10.28 -10.13 3.78
N THR A 153 -10.03 -11.42 4.02
CA THR A 153 -10.78 -12.52 3.39
C THR A 153 -12.26 -12.44 3.69
N ARG A 154 -12.63 -12.24 4.97
CA ARG A 154 -14.04 -12.16 5.40
C ARG A 154 -14.75 -11.00 4.72
N LEU A 155 -14.15 -9.81 4.76
CA LEU A 155 -14.72 -8.61 4.13
C LEU A 155 -14.83 -8.76 2.61
N ALA A 156 -13.82 -9.33 1.95
CA ALA A 156 -13.88 -9.57 0.50
C ALA A 156 -15.00 -10.57 0.14
N HIS A 157 -15.22 -11.60 0.95
CA HIS A 157 -16.35 -12.52 0.78
C HIS A 157 -17.70 -11.80 0.93
N GLU A 158 -17.86 -10.98 1.97
CA GLU A 158 -19.09 -10.18 2.22
C GLU A 158 -19.37 -9.18 1.09
N LEU A 159 -18.32 -8.59 0.51
CA LEU A 159 -18.41 -7.69 -0.64
C LEU A 159 -18.61 -8.42 -1.98
N GLN A 160 -18.80 -9.75 -1.97
CA GLN A 160 -18.95 -10.59 -3.17
C GLN A 160 -17.78 -10.46 -4.15
N ARG A 161 -16.56 -10.39 -3.60
CA ARG A 161 -15.30 -10.32 -4.36
C ARG A 161 -14.50 -11.62 -4.17
N PRO A 162 -14.91 -12.72 -4.83
CA PRO A 162 -14.33 -14.05 -4.59
C PRO A 162 -12.83 -14.11 -4.93
N ASP A 163 -12.39 -13.44 -5.98
CA ASP A 163 -10.98 -13.43 -6.39
C ASP A 163 -10.07 -12.85 -5.30
N ASP A 164 -10.48 -11.72 -4.70
CA ASP A 164 -9.75 -11.08 -3.61
C ASP A 164 -9.82 -11.91 -2.32
N ALA A 165 -10.98 -12.48 -2.01
CA ALA A 165 -11.15 -13.34 -0.84
C ALA A 165 -10.21 -14.55 -0.90
N VAL A 166 -10.12 -15.19 -2.06
CA VAL A 166 -9.19 -16.31 -2.32
C VAL A 166 -7.74 -15.85 -2.25
N GLU A 167 -7.39 -14.70 -2.84
CA GLU A 167 -6.04 -14.12 -2.76
C GLU A 167 -5.58 -13.93 -1.30
N PHE A 168 -6.42 -13.31 -0.46
CA PHE A 168 -6.10 -13.06 0.95
C PHE A 168 -6.09 -14.35 1.78
N ALA A 169 -6.97 -15.31 1.47
CA ALA A 169 -7.02 -16.59 2.17
C ALA A 169 -5.79 -17.45 1.88
N LEU A 170 -5.31 -17.46 0.63
CA LEU A 170 -4.05 -18.10 0.24
C LEU A 170 -2.87 -17.45 0.96
N THR A 171 -2.83 -16.11 0.98
CA THR A 171 -1.77 -15.35 1.66
C THR A 171 -1.72 -15.70 3.15
N ARG A 172 -2.86 -15.72 3.83
CA ARG A 172 -2.97 -16.15 5.23
C ARG A 172 -2.44 -17.57 5.46
N GLY A 173 -2.88 -18.53 4.64
CA GLY A 173 -2.47 -19.94 4.75
C GLY A 173 -0.95 -20.11 4.57
N SER A 174 -0.36 -19.37 3.63
CA SER A 174 1.08 -19.36 3.41
C SER A 174 1.86 -18.77 4.60
N ILE A 175 1.35 -17.69 5.21
CA ILE A 175 1.96 -17.14 6.44
C ILE A 175 1.89 -18.15 7.58
N GLN A 176 0.79 -18.90 7.72
CA GLN A 176 0.66 -19.96 8.72
C GLN A 176 1.70 -21.08 8.50
N LEU A 177 1.93 -21.52 7.26
CA LEU A 177 2.99 -22.47 6.92
C LEU A 177 4.37 -21.95 7.32
N GLN A 178 4.68 -20.71 6.95
CA GLN A 178 5.96 -20.08 7.27
C GLN A 178 6.18 -19.92 8.78
N SER A 179 5.11 -19.69 9.55
CA SER A 179 5.16 -19.66 11.01
C SER A 179 5.34 -21.04 11.67
N GLY A 180 5.42 -22.12 10.87
CA GLY A 180 5.55 -23.50 11.34
C GLY A 180 4.21 -24.15 11.73
N ASN A 181 3.09 -23.42 11.65
CA ASN A 181 1.77 -23.91 12.02
C ASN A 181 1.07 -24.62 10.84
N ALA A 182 1.64 -25.76 10.45
CA ALA A 182 1.15 -26.56 9.33
C ALA A 182 -0.29 -27.07 9.53
N ALA A 183 -0.69 -27.32 10.78
CA ALA A 183 -2.06 -27.72 11.10
C ALA A 183 -3.08 -26.62 10.80
N ALA A 184 -2.82 -25.38 11.25
CA ALA A 184 -3.70 -24.24 10.96
C ALA A 184 -3.75 -23.90 9.47
N ALA A 185 -2.61 -24.01 8.78
CA ALA A 185 -2.53 -23.82 7.34
C ALA A 185 -3.39 -24.83 6.58
N ALA A 186 -3.30 -26.12 6.92
CA ALA A 186 -4.13 -27.16 6.31
C ALA A 186 -5.62 -26.88 6.52
N THR A 187 -6.04 -26.46 7.72
CA THR A 187 -7.43 -26.06 7.96
C THR A 187 -7.83 -24.87 7.08
N SER A 188 -6.97 -23.85 6.97
CA SER A 188 -7.26 -22.65 6.17
C SER A 188 -7.37 -22.94 4.67
N PHE A 189 -6.49 -23.76 4.11
CA PHE A 189 -6.57 -24.13 2.70
C PHE A 189 -7.77 -25.03 2.40
N ARG A 190 -8.12 -25.94 3.32
CA ARG A 190 -9.34 -26.75 3.18
C ARG A 190 -10.60 -25.87 3.16
N GLN A 191 -10.73 -24.95 4.12
CA GLN A 191 -11.86 -24.02 4.15
C GLN A 191 -11.97 -23.19 2.88
N LEU A 192 -10.84 -22.78 2.31
CA LEU A 192 -10.80 -22.06 1.04
C LEU A 192 -11.34 -22.93 -0.11
N VAL A 193 -10.86 -24.16 -0.25
CA VAL A 193 -11.31 -25.10 -1.28
C VAL A 193 -12.80 -25.41 -1.15
N GLU A 194 -13.29 -25.59 0.08
CA GLU A 194 -14.71 -25.84 0.36
C GLU A 194 -15.60 -24.62 0.05
N ALA A 195 -15.13 -23.41 0.35
CA ALA A 195 -15.87 -22.18 0.10
C ALA A 195 -15.86 -21.75 -1.38
N TYR A 196 -14.82 -22.12 -2.14
CA TYR A 196 -14.61 -21.70 -3.52
C TYR A 196 -14.20 -22.88 -4.42
N PRO A 197 -15.02 -23.94 -4.55
CA PRO A 197 -14.62 -25.17 -5.24
C PRO A 197 -14.27 -24.96 -6.72
N ASP A 198 -14.95 -24.03 -7.39
CA ASP A 198 -14.80 -23.78 -8.84
C ASP A 198 -13.86 -22.61 -9.17
N HIS A 199 -13.20 -22.01 -8.17
CA HIS A 199 -12.30 -20.88 -8.41
C HIS A 199 -11.00 -21.32 -9.10
N ALA A 200 -10.47 -20.47 -9.99
CA ALA A 200 -9.30 -20.81 -10.81
C ALA A 200 -8.05 -21.21 -9.99
N ARG A 201 -7.92 -20.66 -8.78
CA ARG A 201 -6.81 -20.95 -7.86
C ARG A 201 -7.07 -22.11 -6.89
N THR A 202 -8.17 -22.84 -7.02
CA THR A 202 -8.47 -23.99 -6.14
C THR A 202 -7.48 -25.13 -6.31
N GLY A 203 -6.93 -25.33 -7.52
CA GLY A 203 -5.82 -26.26 -7.74
C GLY A 203 -4.59 -25.92 -6.92
N GLU A 204 -4.20 -24.63 -6.87
CA GLU A 204 -3.10 -24.14 -6.04
C GLU A 204 -3.37 -24.36 -4.55
N ALA A 205 -4.59 -24.02 -4.09
CA ALA A 205 -5.00 -24.23 -2.70
C ALA A 205 -4.93 -25.71 -2.29
N ASN A 206 -5.34 -26.63 -3.18
CA ASN A 206 -5.24 -28.07 -2.94
C ASN A 206 -3.80 -28.55 -2.83
N LEU A 207 -2.89 -28.06 -3.68
CA LEU A 207 -1.47 -28.39 -3.58
C LEU A 207 -0.87 -27.91 -2.25
N LEU A 208 -1.20 -26.68 -1.84
CA LEU A 208 -0.75 -26.13 -0.56
C LEU A 208 -1.36 -26.86 0.64
N LEU A 209 -2.62 -27.32 0.54
CA LEU A 209 -3.26 -28.19 1.52
C LEU A 209 -2.51 -29.52 1.67
N CYS A 210 -2.21 -30.20 0.57
CA CYS A 210 -1.44 -31.44 0.58
C CYS A 210 -0.06 -31.23 1.22
N TYR A 211 0.64 -30.15 0.85
CA TYR A 211 1.91 -29.80 1.44
C TYR A 211 1.82 -29.53 2.95
N ALA A 212 0.79 -28.80 3.40
CA ALA A 212 0.56 -28.52 4.81
C ALA A 212 0.27 -29.79 5.61
N LEU A 213 -0.52 -30.71 5.05
CA LEU A 213 -0.81 -32.01 5.67
C LEU A 213 0.45 -32.87 5.75
N ALA A 214 1.25 -32.94 4.69
CA ALA A 214 2.52 -33.68 4.69
C ALA A 214 3.50 -33.11 5.73
N THR A 215 3.62 -31.78 5.81
CA THR A 215 4.47 -31.10 6.80
C THR A 215 4.00 -31.40 8.23
N LYS A 216 2.69 -31.36 8.48
CA LYS A 216 2.10 -31.72 9.76
C LYS A 216 2.42 -33.18 10.15
N LEU A 217 2.33 -34.11 9.20
CA LEU A 217 2.68 -35.52 9.43
C LEU A 217 4.17 -35.72 9.67
N GLY A 218 5.04 -35.00 8.97
CA GLY A 218 6.49 -35.02 9.22
C GLY A 218 6.88 -34.46 10.60
N GLN A 219 6.12 -33.49 11.12
CA GLN A 219 6.28 -32.97 12.48
C GLN A 219 5.75 -33.92 13.56
N GLN A 220 4.90 -34.87 13.20
CA GLN A 220 4.33 -35.89 14.07
C GLN A 220 4.60 -37.28 13.49
N PRO A 221 5.87 -37.76 13.48
CA PRO A 221 6.15 -39.10 13.00
C PRO A 221 5.33 -40.08 13.84
N THR A 222 4.37 -40.74 13.20
CA THR A 222 3.63 -41.84 13.81
C THR A 222 4.63 -42.91 14.23
N ALA A 223 4.50 -43.41 15.46
CA ALA A 223 5.37 -44.44 16.03
C ALA A 223 5.45 -45.75 15.20
N SER A 224 4.64 -45.88 14.14
CA SER A 224 4.67 -46.96 13.15
C SER A 224 5.80 -46.86 12.11
N LEU A 225 6.49 -45.72 11.97
CA LEU A 225 7.61 -45.55 11.01
C LEU A 225 9.01 -45.77 11.62
N GLN A 226 9.09 -46.09 12.91
CA GLN A 226 10.36 -46.41 13.61
C GLN A 226 10.57 -47.92 13.82
N ARG A 227 9.76 -48.76 13.18
CA ARG A 227 9.93 -50.23 13.20
C ARG A 227 10.15 -50.75 11.79
N GLU A 228 11.31 -50.46 11.24
CA GLU A 228 12.01 -51.27 10.22
C GLU A 228 13.48 -51.31 10.61
#